data_AF-A0A395VNA1-F1
#
_entry.id   AF-A0A395VNA1-F1
#
_cell.length_a   1.000
_cell.length_b   1.000
_cell.length_c   1.000
_cell.angle_alpha   90.00
_cell.angle_beta   90.00
_cell.angle_gamma   90.00
#
_symmetry.space_group_name_H-M   'P 1'
#
loop_
_entity.id
_entity.type
_entity.pdbx_description
1 polymer ?
#
loop_
_entity_poly.entity_id
_entity_poly.type
_entity_poly.pdbx_seq_one_letter_code
_entity_poly.pdbx_strand_id
1 'polypeptide(L)'
;MKSFNVKKYNDEINKLNKMIETVNNLILTFRAWEGEDNILSREWFESLLTLPFAKIRHKLSPIYMANDLQYSCGVDFDWDETDLPSYIDYLDEISCYTKRQMEFLELLPEIQKAYGSLLIWNYNKEECEMSKYAERLIMEQCIEWEEDYMDEEV
;
A
#
# COMPACT_ATOMS: atom_id res chain seq x y z
N MET A 1 20.71 -28.54 -14.41
CA MET A 1 21.18 -28.07 -13.08
C MET A 1 20.17 -27.08 -12.49
N LYS A 2 20.07 -26.95 -11.15
CA LYS A 2 19.28 -25.85 -10.54
C LYS A 2 20.19 -24.64 -10.38
N SER A 3 19.85 -23.53 -11.03
CA SER A 3 20.51 -22.24 -10.83
C SER A 3 19.59 -21.31 -10.03
N PHE A 4 20.18 -20.42 -9.24
CA PHE A 4 19.43 -19.42 -8.47
C PHE A 4 19.55 -18.05 -9.13
N ASN A 5 18.42 -17.47 -9.52
CA ASN A 5 18.39 -16.15 -10.13
C ASN A 5 18.41 -15.06 -9.05
N VAL A 6 19.62 -14.61 -8.69
CA VAL A 6 19.84 -13.55 -7.69
C VAL A 6 19.17 -12.24 -8.08
N LYS A 7 19.14 -11.90 -9.38
CA LYS A 7 18.51 -10.66 -9.86
C LYS A 7 17.00 -10.69 -9.60
N LYS A 8 16.33 -11.78 -10.00
CA LYS A 8 14.90 -11.97 -9.76
C LYS A 8 14.57 -11.95 -8.27
N TYR A 9 15.40 -12.58 -7.44
CA TYR A 9 15.24 -12.54 -5.99
C TYR A 9 15.25 -11.11 -5.45
N ASN A 10 16.25 -10.31 -5.84
CA ASN A 10 16.36 -8.91 -5.41
C ASN A 10 15.17 -8.08 -5.91
N ASP A 11 14.73 -8.30 -7.14
CA ASP A 11 13.57 -7.60 -7.73
C ASP A 11 12.28 -7.91 -6.94
N GLU A 12 12.03 -9.17 -6.59
CA GLU A 12 10.85 -9.58 -5.79
C GLU A 12 10.91 -9.07 -4.34
N ILE A 13 12.09 -9.06 -3.71
CA ILE A 13 12.27 -8.48 -2.37
C ILE A 13 12.00 -6.96 -2.39
N ASN A 14 12.54 -6.24 -3.39
CA ASN A 14 12.29 -4.81 -3.53
C ASN A 14 10.81 -4.52 -3.78
N LYS A 15 10.14 -5.34 -4.59
CA LYS A 15 8.70 -5.26 -4.83
C LYS A 15 7.90 -5.46 -3.54
N LEU A 16 8.25 -6.47 -2.75
CA LEU A 16 7.61 -6.72 -1.45
C LEU A 16 7.81 -5.55 -0.48
N ASN A 17 9.03 -5.03 -0.37
CA ASN A 17 9.33 -3.87 0.48
C ASN A 17 8.51 -2.65 0.05
N LYS A 18 8.41 -2.38 -1.26
CA LYS A 18 7.59 -1.29 -1.80
C LYS A 18 6.11 -1.48 -1.44
N MET A 19 5.56 -2.68 -1.58
CA MET A 19 4.17 -2.96 -1.18
C MET A 19 3.94 -2.69 0.32
N ILE A 20 4.86 -3.12 1.18
CA ILE A 20 4.77 -2.90 2.63
C ILE A 20 4.82 -1.40 2.95
N GLU A 21 5.77 -0.67 2.37
CA GLU A 21 5.90 0.77 2.55
C GLU A 21 4.62 1.51 2.09
N THR A 22 4.10 1.17 0.91
CA THR A 22 2.87 1.78 0.39
C THR A 22 1.67 1.53 1.30
N VAL A 23 1.51 0.31 1.81
CA VAL A 23 0.43 -0.02 2.76
C VAL A 23 0.60 0.78 4.06
N ASN A 24 1.79 0.83 4.62
CA ASN A 24 2.05 1.52 5.89
C ASN A 24 1.87 3.03 5.75
N ASN A 25 2.29 3.62 4.62
CA ASN A 25 2.04 5.03 4.32
C ASN A 25 0.54 5.35 4.20
N LEU A 26 -0.25 4.42 3.64
CA LEU A 26 -1.71 4.56 3.62
C LEU A 26 -2.28 4.52 5.05
N ILE A 27 -1.88 3.55 5.87
CA ILE A 27 -2.35 3.42 7.26
C ILE A 27 -2.03 4.69 8.06
N LEU A 28 -0.80 5.19 7.98
CA LEU A 28 -0.39 6.44 8.63
C LEU A 28 -1.22 7.64 8.19
N THR A 29 -1.57 7.69 6.90
CA THR A 29 -2.42 8.74 6.33
C THR A 29 -3.81 8.71 6.95
N PHE A 30 -4.43 7.54 7.05
CA PHE A 30 -5.74 7.41 7.69
C PHE A 30 -5.72 7.72 9.19
N ARG A 31 -4.64 7.38 9.91
CA ARG A 31 -4.50 7.77 11.33
C ARG A 31 -4.46 9.26 11.53
N ALA A 32 -3.76 9.97 10.65
CA ALA A 32 -3.68 11.43 10.72
C ALA A 32 -5.05 12.08 10.52
N TRP A 33 -5.95 11.46 9.75
CA TRP A 33 -7.28 12.01 9.45
C TRP A 33 -8.35 11.66 10.46
N GLU A 34 -8.42 10.40 10.86
CA GLU A 34 -9.50 9.90 11.71
C GLU A 34 -9.28 10.24 13.19
N GLY A 35 -8.11 10.79 13.53
CA GLY A 35 -7.71 11.12 14.90
C GLY A 35 -7.28 9.89 15.70
N GLU A 36 -6.58 10.12 16.82
CA GLU A 36 -6.04 9.04 17.67
C GLU A 36 -7.11 8.09 18.23
N ASP A 37 -8.38 8.51 18.27
CA ASP A 37 -9.50 7.74 18.81
C ASP A 37 -10.05 6.67 17.84
N ASN A 38 -9.76 6.78 16.54
CA ASN A 38 -10.17 5.79 15.54
C ASN A 38 -9.02 4.83 15.22
N ILE A 39 -8.93 3.78 16.04
CA ILE A 39 -7.98 2.69 15.85
C ILE A 39 -8.30 1.99 14.52
N LEU A 40 -7.42 2.17 13.52
CA LEU A 40 -7.45 1.41 12.28
C LEU A 40 -7.14 -0.05 12.59
N SER A 41 -8.19 -0.86 12.67
CA SER A 41 -8.06 -2.27 12.99
C SER A 41 -7.59 -3.09 11.78
N ARG A 42 -7.07 -4.28 12.05
CA ARG A 42 -6.79 -5.27 11.00
C ARG A 42 -8.03 -5.53 10.14
N GLU A 43 -9.20 -5.65 10.76
CA GLU A 43 -10.47 -5.91 10.07
C GLU A 43 -10.82 -4.77 9.11
N TRP A 44 -10.57 -3.52 9.50
CA TRP A 44 -10.73 -2.38 8.60
C TRP A 44 -9.82 -2.51 7.37
N PHE A 45 -8.53 -2.79 7.58
CA PHE A 45 -7.58 -2.94 6.47
C PHE A 45 -7.94 -4.13 5.57
N GLU A 46 -8.23 -5.30 6.15
CA GLU A 46 -8.64 -6.50 5.40
C GLU A 46 -9.95 -6.28 4.64
N SER A 47 -10.86 -5.45 5.17
CA SER A 47 -12.06 -5.05 4.44
C SER A 47 -11.71 -4.29 3.16
N LEU A 48 -10.68 -3.43 3.17
CA LEU A 48 -10.21 -2.74 1.96
C LEU A 48 -9.67 -3.75 0.94
N LEU A 49 -8.94 -4.77 1.38
CA LEU A 49 -8.38 -5.79 0.47
C LEU A 49 -9.44 -6.70 -0.15
N THR A 50 -10.61 -6.86 0.47
CA THR A 50 -11.64 -7.81 0.01
C THR A 50 -12.76 -7.15 -0.80
N LEU A 51 -12.84 -5.82 -0.81
CA LEU A 51 -13.85 -5.10 -1.58
C LEU A 51 -13.55 -5.12 -3.08
N PRO A 52 -14.58 -5.04 -3.95
CA PRO A 52 -14.38 -4.76 -5.36
C PRO A 52 -13.63 -3.43 -5.57
N PHE A 53 -12.73 -3.39 -6.55
CA PHE A 53 -11.91 -2.21 -6.86
C PHE A 53 -12.73 -0.91 -6.98
N ALA A 54 -13.91 -0.97 -7.63
CA ALA A 54 -14.80 0.19 -7.75
C ALA A 54 -15.28 0.73 -6.38
N LYS A 55 -15.56 -0.15 -5.41
CA LYS A 55 -15.96 0.25 -4.06
C LYS A 55 -14.77 0.80 -3.27
N ILE A 56 -13.58 0.23 -3.45
CA ILE A 56 -12.36 0.75 -2.83
C ILE A 56 -12.07 2.14 -3.35
N ARG A 57 -12.08 2.35 -4.67
CA ARG A 57 -11.86 3.68 -5.28
C ARG A 57 -12.88 4.71 -4.80
N HIS A 58 -14.14 4.31 -4.59
CA HIS A 58 -15.14 5.20 -4.02
C HIS A 58 -14.82 5.58 -2.57
N LYS A 59 -14.39 4.61 -1.74
CA LYS A 59 -14.00 4.85 -0.34
C LYS A 59 -12.71 5.68 -0.23
N LEU A 60 -11.76 5.48 -1.13
CA LEU A 60 -10.51 6.22 -1.23
C LEU A 60 -10.62 7.39 -2.23
N SER A 61 -11.80 8.01 -2.34
CA SER A 61 -12.01 9.11 -3.28
C SER A 61 -11.35 10.38 -2.74
N PRO A 62 -10.46 11.03 -3.53
CA PRO A 62 -9.82 12.28 -3.12
C PRO A 62 -10.82 13.41 -2.83
N ILE A 63 -12.02 13.35 -3.41
CA ILE A 63 -13.08 14.35 -3.17
C ILE A 63 -13.63 14.24 -1.73
N TYR A 64 -13.82 13.01 -1.23
CA TYR A 64 -14.27 12.82 0.16
C TYR A 64 -13.17 13.25 1.12
N MET A 65 -11.93 12.87 0.82
CA MET A 65 -10.74 13.28 1.57
C MET A 65 -10.58 14.81 1.65
N ALA A 66 -10.76 15.53 0.54
CA ALA A 66 -10.65 16.98 0.51
C ALA A 66 -11.70 17.68 1.39
N ASN A 67 -12.90 17.12 1.48
CA ASN A 67 -13.97 17.62 2.33
C ASN A 67 -13.71 17.36 3.82
N ASP A 68 -13.12 16.22 4.18
CA ASP A 68 -12.81 15.94 5.60
C ASP A 68 -11.64 16.81 6.09
N LEU A 69 -10.62 17.01 5.24
CA LEU A 69 -9.42 17.79 5.56
C LEU A 69 -9.65 19.30 5.66
N GLN A 70 -10.72 19.84 5.05
CA GLN A 70 -10.96 21.28 5.07
C GLN A 70 -11.03 21.81 6.51
N TYR A 71 -11.75 21.09 7.38
CA TYR A 71 -11.95 21.48 8.77
C TYR A 71 -10.69 21.32 9.62
N SER A 72 -9.86 20.29 9.37
CA SER A 72 -8.62 20.08 10.12
C SER A 72 -7.56 21.12 9.83
N CYS A 73 -7.52 21.65 8.61
CA CYS A 73 -6.62 22.73 8.21
C CYS A 73 -7.18 24.13 8.49
N GLY A 74 -8.35 24.24 9.13
CA GLY A 74 -9.02 25.53 9.36
C GLY A 74 -9.47 26.24 8.08
N VAL A 75 -9.60 25.49 6.98
CA VAL A 75 -10.10 25.99 5.70
C VAL A 75 -11.61 25.84 5.68
N ASP A 76 -12.29 26.99 5.67
CA ASP A 76 -13.74 27.06 5.43
C ASP A 76 -13.97 27.77 4.10
N PHE A 77 -14.42 27.04 3.09
CA PHE A 77 -14.70 27.59 1.75
C PHE A 77 -15.92 28.51 1.73
N ASP A 78 -16.79 28.42 2.73
CA ASP A 78 -17.99 29.26 2.84
C ASP A 78 -17.70 30.59 3.55
N TRP A 79 -16.52 30.75 4.19
CA TRP A 79 -16.09 31.96 4.89
C TRP A 79 -14.81 32.57 4.30
N ASP A 80 -14.91 33.84 3.90
CA ASP A 80 -13.87 34.65 3.22
C ASP A 80 -12.65 35.03 4.10
N GLU A 81 -12.43 34.30 5.21
CA GLU A 81 -11.39 34.59 6.22
C GLU A 81 -10.24 33.57 6.25
N THR A 82 -10.23 32.54 5.38
CA THR A 82 -9.12 31.58 5.33
C THR A 82 -7.82 32.30 4.95
N ASP A 83 -6.80 32.29 5.82
CA ASP A 83 -5.51 32.90 5.50
C ASP A 83 -4.73 32.08 4.45
N LEU A 84 -3.98 32.79 3.60
CA LEU A 84 -3.25 32.19 2.48
C LEU A 84 -2.29 31.06 2.92
N PRO A 85 -1.55 31.16 4.05
CA PRO A 85 -0.74 30.06 4.56
C PRO A 85 -1.54 28.78 4.83
N SER A 86 -2.68 28.87 5.52
CA SER A 86 -3.52 27.72 5.85
C SER A 86 -4.06 27.04 4.59
N TYR A 87 -4.37 27.83 3.57
CA TYR A 87 -4.78 27.32 2.27
C TYR A 87 -3.66 26.57 1.52
N ILE A 88 -2.42 27.06 1.59
CA ILE A 88 -1.26 26.39 0.99
C ILE A 88 -1.00 25.05 1.69
N ASP A 89 -1.00 25.04 3.03
CA ASP A 89 -0.78 23.84 3.83
C ASP A 89 -1.86 22.77 3.52
N TYR A 90 -3.12 23.18 3.42
CA TYR A 90 -4.22 22.31 2.99
C TYR A 90 -4.01 21.67 1.61
N LEU A 91 -3.59 22.47 0.62
CA LEU A 91 -3.34 21.96 -0.74
C LEU A 91 -2.15 20.98 -0.76
N ASP A 92 -1.10 21.25 0.00
CA ASP A 92 0.07 20.39 0.12
C ASP A 92 -0.28 19.06 0.80
N GLU A 93 -1.08 19.10 1.87
CA GLU A 93 -1.59 17.90 2.53
C GLU A 93 -2.44 17.05 1.58
N ILE A 94 -3.42 17.65 0.90
CA ILE A 94 -4.24 16.94 -0.09
C ILE A 94 -3.38 16.31 -1.18
N SER A 95 -2.40 17.03 -1.71
CA SER A 95 -1.51 16.52 -2.74
C SER A 95 -0.75 15.28 -2.27
N CYS A 96 -0.13 15.36 -1.08
CA CYS A 96 0.62 14.26 -0.46
C CYS A 96 -0.25 13.02 -0.27
N TYR A 97 -1.41 13.22 0.33
CA TYR A 97 -2.37 12.18 0.64
C TYR A 97 -2.98 11.51 -0.58
N THR A 98 -3.36 12.31 -1.59
CA THR A 98 -3.87 11.80 -2.86
C THR A 98 -2.81 10.92 -3.52
N LYS A 99 -1.54 11.34 -3.51
CA LYS A 99 -0.44 10.56 -4.09
C LYS A 99 -0.30 9.19 -3.42
N ARG A 100 -0.32 9.13 -2.09
CA ARG A 100 -0.25 7.87 -1.33
C ARG A 100 -1.42 6.93 -1.63
N GLN A 101 -2.64 7.47 -1.74
CA GLN A 101 -3.81 6.68 -2.14
C GLN A 101 -3.70 6.14 -3.57
N MET A 102 -3.20 6.95 -4.51
CA MET A 102 -2.98 6.50 -5.89
C MET A 102 -1.95 5.38 -5.96
N GLU A 103 -0.82 5.52 -5.27
CA GLU A 103 0.22 4.48 -5.20
C GLU A 103 -0.33 3.18 -4.60
N PHE A 104 -1.15 3.27 -3.55
CA PHE A 104 -1.84 2.11 -3.00
C PHE A 104 -2.79 1.45 -4.00
N LEU A 105 -3.63 2.23 -4.67
CA LEU A 105 -4.58 1.72 -5.66
C LEU A 105 -3.88 1.07 -6.86
N GLU A 106 -2.71 1.56 -7.25
CA GLU A 106 -1.87 0.99 -8.32
C GLU A 106 -1.31 -0.38 -7.92
N LEU A 107 -0.80 -0.51 -6.69
CA LEU A 107 -0.23 -1.75 -6.18
C LEU A 107 -1.26 -2.72 -5.59
N LEU A 108 -2.51 -2.28 -5.43
CA LEU A 108 -3.57 -3.05 -4.75
C LEU A 108 -3.73 -4.49 -5.27
N PRO A 109 -3.72 -4.78 -6.59
CA PRO A 109 -3.85 -6.15 -7.07
C PRO A 109 -2.70 -7.07 -6.62
N GLU A 110 -1.51 -6.51 -6.46
CA GLU A 110 -0.32 -7.25 -6.00
C GLU A 110 -0.35 -7.42 -4.48
N ILE A 111 -0.72 -6.36 -3.76
CA ILE A 111 -0.94 -6.40 -2.31
C ILE A 111 -1.98 -7.47 -1.96
N GLN A 112 -3.11 -7.51 -2.68
CA GLN A 112 -4.16 -8.50 -2.48
C GLN A 112 -3.66 -9.95 -2.66
N LYS A 113 -2.81 -10.20 -3.66
CA LYS A 113 -2.23 -11.54 -3.91
C LYS A 113 -1.19 -11.92 -2.86
N ALA A 114 -0.41 -10.94 -2.40
CA ALA A 114 0.69 -11.15 -1.49
C ALA A 114 0.25 -11.19 -0.02
N TYR A 115 -0.92 -10.63 0.32
CA TYR A 115 -1.43 -10.59 1.69
C TYR A 115 -1.73 -11.99 2.23
N GLY A 116 -1.29 -12.24 3.48
CA GLY A 116 -1.41 -13.54 4.15
C GLY A 116 -0.28 -14.52 3.81
N SER A 117 0.48 -14.29 2.73
CA SER A 117 1.61 -15.15 2.32
C SER A 117 2.96 -14.44 2.43
N LEU A 118 3.12 -13.27 1.80
CA LEU A 118 4.35 -12.50 1.75
C LEU A 118 4.32 -11.29 2.70
N LEU A 119 3.18 -10.60 2.81
CA LEU A 119 2.96 -9.55 3.80
C LEU A 119 1.80 -9.91 4.75
N ILE A 120 1.89 -9.49 6.00
CA ILE A 120 0.89 -9.73 7.04
C ILE A 120 0.70 -8.49 7.91
N TRP A 121 -0.46 -8.38 8.56
CA TRP A 121 -0.69 -7.36 9.59
C TRP A 121 0.02 -7.73 10.91
N ASN A 122 0.79 -6.79 11.46
CA ASN A 122 1.36 -6.89 12.79
C ASN A 122 0.45 -6.18 13.81
N TYR A 123 -0.16 -6.93 14.73
CA TYR A 123 -1.06 -6.38 15.74
C TYR A 123 -0.39 -5.43 16.73
N ASN A 124 0.88 -5.65 17.07
CA ASN A 124 1.55 -4.86 18.10
C ASN A 124 1.99 -3.49 17.56
N LYS A 125 2.33 -3.43 16.27
CA LYS A 125 2.75 -2.21 15.59
C LYS A 125 1.62 -1.55 14.81
N GLU A 126 0.54 -2.30 14.60
CA GLU A 126 -0.61 -1.92 13.78
C GLU A 126 -0.16 -1.42 12.39
N GLU A 127 0.71 -2.18 11.76
CA GLU A 127 1.25 -1.92 10.42
C GLU A 127 1.43 -3.26 9.69
N CYS A 128 1.62 -3.23 8.38
CA CYS A 128 2.03 -4.41 7.64
C CYS A 128 3.54 -4.65 7.75
N GLU A 129 3.91 -5.92 7.80
CA GLU A 129 5.31 -6.35 7.75
C GLU A 129 5.47 -7.60 6.89
N MET A 130 6.71 -7.93 6.59
CA MET A 130 7.07 -9.16 5.88
C MET A 130 6.69 -10.38 6.72
N SER A 131 6.06 -11.37 6.09
CA SER A 131 5.78 -12.63 6.74
C SER A 131 7.07 -13.42 6.99
N LYS A 132 7.09 -14.23 8.05
CA LYS A 132 8.22 -15.12 8.36
C LYS A 132 8.53 -16.17 7.27
N TYR A 133 7.65 -16.34 6.29
CA TYR A 133 7.83 -17.29 5.18
C TYR A 133 8.14 -16.59 3.85
N ALA A 134 8.08 -15.26 3.79
CA ALA A 134 8.14 -14.52 2.54
C ALA A 134 9.46 -14.75 1.79
N GLU A 135 10.60 -14.63 2.47
CA GLU A 135 11.92 -14.85 1.85
C GLU A 135 12.03 -16.24 1.24
N ARG A 136 11.62 -17.29 1.98
CA ARG A 136 11.63 -18.67 1.47
C ARG A 136 10.75 -18.82 0.22
N LEU A 137 9.53 -18.30 0.27
CA LEU A 137 8.58 -18.37 -0.86
C LEU A 137 9.11 -17.63 -2.10
N ILE A 138 9.80 -16.50 -1.91
CA ILE A 138 10.44 -15.76 -3.00
C ILE A 138 11.64 -16.56 -3.55
N MET A 139 12.47 -17.13 -2.68
CA MET A 139 13.60 -17.96 -3.10
C MET A 139 13.16 -19.14 -3.96
N GLU A 140 12.08 -19.83 -3.58
CA GLU A 140 11.50 -20.95 -4.33
C GLU A 140 11.09 -20.53 -5.76
N GLN A 141 10.58 -19.31 -5.93
CA GLN A 141 10.20 -18.76 -7.24
C GLN A 141 11.40 -18.34 -8.10
N CYS A 142 12.59 -18.22 -7.51
CA CYS A 142 13.82 -17.79 -8.18
C CYS A 142 14.74 -18.95 -8.56
N ILE A 143 14.32 -20.19 -8.31
CA ILE A 143 15.01 -21.38 -8.80
C ILE A 143 14.67 -21.56 -10.27
N GLU A 144 15.70 -21.49 -11.12
CA GLU A 144 15.60 -21.81 -12.53
C GLU A 144 16.02 -23.26 -12.76
N TRP A 145 15.28 -23.92 -13.63
CA TRP A 145 15.64 -25.24 -14.13
C TRP A 145 16.34 -25.01 -15.46
N GLU A 146 17.58 -25.49 -15.59
CA GLU A 146 18.12 -25.66 -16.93
C GLU A 146 17.18 -26.61 -17.68
N GLU A 147 16.62 -26.15 -18.79
CA GLU A 147 16.02 -27.04 -19.78
C GLU A 147 17.16 -27.93 -20.26
N ASP A 148 17.15 -29.21 -19.87
CA ASP A 148 17.99 -30.21 -20.50
C ASP A 148 17.53 -30.28 -21.96
N TYR A 149 18.13 -29.45 -22.82
CA TYR A 149 18.14 -29.67 -24.27
C TYR A 149 18.94 -30.95 -24.50
N MET A 150 18.28 -32.08 -24.26
CA MET A 150 18.60 -33.32 -24.94
C MET A 150 18.23 -33.06 -26.40
N ASP A 151 19.14 -32.43 -27.13
CA ASP A 151 19.18 -32.54 -28.58
C ASP A 151 19.25 -34.04 -28.86
N GLU A 152 18.09 -34.64 -29.12
CA GLU A 152 17.99 -35.94 -29.74
C GLU A 152 18.73 -35.80 -31.08
N GLU A 153 19.97 -36.28 -31.14
CA GLU A 153 20.68 -36.48 -32.40
C GLU A 153 19.78 -37.35 -33.30
N VAL A 154 19.21 -36.73 -34.35
CA VAL A 154 18.48 -37.40 -35.44
C VAL A 154 19.45 -37.73 -36.57
#